data_AF-A0A0D6KR10-F1
#
_entry.id   AF-A0A0D6KR10-F1
#
_cell.length_a   1.000
_cell.length_b   1.000
_cell.length_c   1.000
_cell.angle_alpha   90.00
_cell.angle_beta   90.00
_cell.angle_gamma   90.00
#
_symmetry.space_group_name_H-M   'P 1'
#
loop_
_entity.id
_entity.type
_entity.pdbx_description
1 polymer ?
#
loop_
_entity_poly.entity_id
_entity_poly.type
_entity_poly.pdbx_seq_one_letter_code
_entity_poly.pdbx_strand_id
1 'polypeptide(L)'
;MDLEARKKLIEVVKMARGSMSQRAFGKLLGVSATAVQLWEKGESIPDTQNLANIAARAGYTMEELLNYLGVKPISESSDVNQIVKYIKSMPLNEVAIIGRAVMDRLAAAAEASVDEAKAS
;
A
#
# COMPACT_ATOMS: atom_id res chain seq x y z
N MET A 1 10.14 -15.15 5.07
CA MET A 1 9.73 -14.34 3.90
C MET A 1 9.67 -15.29 2.72
N ASP A 2 8.51 -15.40 2.09
CA ASP A 2 8.35 -16.24 0.90
C ASP A 2 9.11 -15.66 -0.32
N LEU A 3 9.13 -16.42 -1.42
CA LEU A 3 9.85 -16.05 -2.64
C LEU A 3 9.26 -14.79 -3.31
N GLU A 4 7.95 -14.58 -3.22
CA GLU A 4 7.24 -13.47 -3.85
C GLU A 4 7.50 -12.16 -3.11
N ALA A 5 7.38 -12.19 -1.78
CA ALA A 5 7.76 -11.10 -0.89
C ALA A 5 9.21 -10.65 -1.11
N ARG A 6 10.13 -11.60 -1.32
CA ARG A 6 11.53 -11.30 -1.62
C ARG A 6 11.69 -10.59 -2.98
N LYS A 7 10.96 -11.02 -4.02
CA LYS A 7 10.97 -10.36 -5.33
C LYS A 7 10.45 -8.92 -5.24
N LYS A 8 9.31 -8.74 -4.55
CA LYS A 8 8.72 -7.41 -4.29
C LYS A 8 9.69 -6.49 -3.54
N LEU A 9 10.40 -7.01 -2.53
CA LEU A 9 11.41 -6.24 -1.82
C LEU A 9 12.55 -5.78 -2.74
N ILE A 10 13.06 -6.65 -3.60
CA ILE A 10 14.11 -6.30 -4.58
C ILE A 10 13.65 -5.15 -5.48
N GLU A 11 12.40 -5.19 -5.95
CA GLU A 11 11.82 -4.15 -6.81
C GLU A 11 11.73 -2.81 -6.07
N VAL A 12 11.26 -2.81 -4.82
CA VAL A 12 11.17 -1.61 -3.99
C VAL A 12 12.56 -1.02 -3.72
N VAL A 13 13.57 -1.85 -3.45
CA VAL A 13 14.95 -1.38 -3.26
C VAL A 13 15.48 -0.70 -4.53
N LYS A 14 15.24 -1.30 -5.70
CA LYS A 14 15.63 -0.73 -7.00
C LYS A 14 14.90 0.58 -7.29
N MET A 15 13.60 0.65 -6.97
CA MET A 15 12.78 1.85 -7.11
C MET A 15 13.28 2.99 -6.22
N ALA A 16 13.55 2.71 -4.94
CA ALA A 16 14.09 3.67 -3.99
C ALA A 16 15.48 4.19 -4.38
N ARG A 17 16.30 3.33 -5.03
CA ARG A 17 17.61 3.72 -5.56
C ARG A 17 17.49 4.58 -6.82
N GLY A 18 16.51 4.31 -7.68
CA GLY A 18 16.35 4.97 -8.97
C GLY A 18 17.60 4.85 -9.84
N SER A 19 18.07 5.97 -10.38
CA SER A 19 19.26 6.04 -11.24
C SER A 19 20.59 6.10 -10.47
N MET A 20 20.58 6.15 -9.14
CA MET A 20 21.80 6.21 -8.33
C MET A 20 22.61 4.92 -8.47
N SER A 21 23.94 5.02 -8.43
CA SER A 21 24.76 3.83 -8.26
C SER A 21 24.52 3.19 -6.88
N GLN A 22 24.76 1.89 -6.75
CA GLN A 22 24.69 1.20 -5.44
C GLN A 22 25.57 1.86 -4.38
N ARG A 23 26.72 2.41 -4.78
CA ARG A 23 27.63 3.14 -3.89
C ARG A 23 27.05 4.46 -3.41
N ALA A 24 26.43 5.24 -4.31
CA ALA A 24 25.80 6.50 -3.95
C ALA A 24 24.58 6.27 -3.04
N PHE A 25 23.78 5.25 -3.34
CA PHE A 25 22.63 4.87 -2.52
C PHE A 25 23.04 4.31 -1.16
N GLY A 26 24.08 3.46 -1.11
CA GLY A 26 24.64 2.99 0.15
C GLY A 26 25.12 4.14 1.03
N LYS A 27 25.88 5.09 0.47
CA LYS A 27 26.32 6.28 1.21
C LYS A 27 25.14 7.09 1.77
N LEU A 28 24.07 7.22 1.00
CA LEU A 28 22.86 7.93 1.40
C LEU A 28 22.13 7.26 2.57
N LEU A 29 22.15 5.93 2.61
CA LEU A 29 21.55 5.13 3.69
C LEU A 29 22.52 4.83 4.84
N GLY A 30 23.78 5.24 4.75
CA GLY A 30 24.80 4.93 5.75
C GLY A 30 25.30 3.48 5.72
N VAL A 31 25.13 2.77 4.60
CA VAL A 31 25.54 1.36 4.42
C VAL A 31 26.55 1.18 3.29
N SER A 32 27.18 0.01 3.21
CA SER A 32 28.10 -0.32 2.13
C SER A 32 27.37 -0.56 0.80
N ALA A 33 28.08 -0.33 -0.33
CA ALA A 33 27.55 -0.69 -1.65
C ALA A 33 27.24 -2.20 -1.76
N THR A 34 28.02 -3.03 -1.06
CA THR A 34 27.82 -4.49 -0.98
C THR A 34 26.49 -4.84 -0.30
N ALA A 35 26.11 -4.14 0.78
CA ALA A 35 24.83 -4.36 1.43
C ALA A 35 23.66 -4.11 0.44
N VAL A 36 23.71 -2.98 -0.28
CA VAL A 36 22.72 -2.67 -1.32
C VAL A 36 22.69 -3.75 -2.40
N GLN A 37 23.86 -4.21 -2.87
CA GLN A 37 23.94 -5.28 -3.88
C GLN A 37 23.28 -6.57 -3.38
N LEU A 38 23.53 -6.98 -2.14
CA LEU A 38 22.94 -8.17 -1.55
C LEU A 38 21.41 -8.05 -1.42
N TRP A 39 20.90 -6.86 -1.08
CA TRP A 39 19.46 -6.61 -1.06
C TRP A 39 18.83 -6.72 -2.45
N GLU A 40 19.46 -6.16 -3.47
CA GLU A 40 18.96 -6.20 -4.86
C GLU A 40 19.06 -7.58 -5.51
N LYS A 41 19.91 -8.46 -5.00
CA LYS A 41 19.95 -9.89 -5.35
C LYS A 41 18.99 -10.73 -4.50
N GLY A 42 18.44 -10.15 -3.44
CA GLY A 42 17.65 -10.87 -2.45
C GLY A 42 18.45 -11.86 -1.62
N GLU A 43 19.76 -11.69 -1.50
CA GLU A 43 20.62 -12.54 -0.66
C GLU A 43 20.54 -12.14 0.83
N SER A 44 20.21 -10.88 1.12
CA SER A 44 19.94 -10.38 2.47
C SER A 44 18.76 -9.42 2.49
N ILE A 45 18.29 -9.08 3.70
CA ILE A 45 17.14 -8.20 3.93
C ILE A 45 17.66 -6.95 4.67
N PRO A 46 17.25 -5.73 4.31
CA PRO A 46 17.57 -4.53 5.07
C PRO A 46 17.05 -4.62 6.50
N ASP A 47 17.74 -4.02 7.46
CA ASP A 47 17.21 -3.83 8.82
C ASP A 47 15.98 -2.89 8.82
N THR A 48 15.31 -2.79 9.96
CA THR A 48 14.09 -1.98 10.10
C THR A 48 14.28 -0.51 9.74
N GLN A 49 15.41 0.11 10.09
CA GLN A 49 15.67 1.52 9.80
C GLN A 49 15.88 1.73 8.30
N ASN A 50 16.69 0.89 7.69
CA ASN A 50 16.94 0.94 6.25
C ASN A 50 15.68 0.60 5.45
N LEU A 51 14.87 -0.35 5.91
CA LEU A 51 13.59 -0.70 5.31
C LEU A 51 12.61 0.49 5.33
N ALA A 52 12.54 1.23 6.44
CA ALA A 52 11.73 2.45 6.53
C ALA A 52 12.23 3.56 5.59
N ASN A 53 13.54 3.77 5.51
CA ASN A 53 14.15 4.74 4.58
C ASN A 53 13.89 4.38 3.11
N ILE A 54 13.97 3.08 2.78
CA ILE A 54 13.67 2.55 1.46
C ILE A 54 12.18 2.76 1.13
N ALA A 55 11.28 2.45 2.07
CA ALA A 55 9.84 2.66 1.93
C ALA A 55 9.53 4.12 1.58
N ALA A 56 10.00 5.05 2.41
CA ALA A 56 9.74 6.48 2.24
C ALA A 56 10.24 6.99 0.88
N ARG A 57 11.40 6.51 0.42
CA ARG A 57 11.96 6.88 -0.90
C ARG A 57 11.20 6.29 -2.07
N ALA A 58 10.63 5.11 -1.90
CA ALA A 58 9.79 4.48 -2.90
C ALA A 58 8.31 4.96 -2.85
N GLY A 59 8.00 5.93 -1.98
CA GLY A 59 6.65 6.49 -1.85
C GLY A 59 5.69 5.64 -1.01
N TYR A 60 6.21 4.76 -0.15
CA TYR A 60 5.43 3.94 0.77
C TYR A 60 5.62 4.41 2.21
N THR A 61 4.56 4.30 3.00
CA THR A 61 4.70 4.17 4.45
C THR A 61 5.25 2.79 4.82
N MET A 62 5.79 2.65 6.04
CA MET A 62 6.28 1.35 6.51
C MET A 62 5.18 0.29 6.50
N GLU A 63 3.95 0.65 6.87
CA GLU A 63 2.81 -0.26 6.87
C GLU A 63 2.41 -0.70 5.45
N GLU A 64 2.34 0.24 4.50
CA GLU A 64 2.03 -0.09 3.10
C GLU A 64 3.09 -1.01 2.49
N LEU A 65 4.37 -0.78 2.80
CA LEU A 65 5.44 -1.67 2.36
C LEU A 65 5.26 -3.08 2.94
N LEU A 66 5.02 -3.22 4.24
CA LEU A 66 4.81 -4.53 4.87
C LEU A 66 3.59 -5.27 4.31
N ASN A 67 2.52 -4.53 3.98
CA ASN A 67 1.35 -5.08 3.32
C ASN A 67 1.66 -5.52 1.87
N TYR A 68 2.37 -4.68 1.12
CA TYR A 68 2.82 -5.00 -0.25
C TYR A 68 3.70 -6.25 -0.28
N LEU A 69 4.58 -6.41 0.71
CA LEU A 69 5.42 -7.59 0.89
C LEU A 69 4.66 -8.82 1.41
N GLY A 70 3.36 -8.72 1.70
CA GLY A 70 2.56 -9.83 2.24
C GLY A 70 2.96 -10.26 3.66
N VAL A 71 3.70 -9.41 4.40
CA VAL A 71 4.15 -9.69 5.78
C VAL A 71 3.02 -9.46 6.78
N LYS A 72 2.11 -8.53 6.48
CA LYS A 72 0.83 -8.39 7.18
C LYS A 72 -0.22 -9.16 6.36
N PRO A 73 -1.01 -10.07 6.97
CA PRO A 73 -2.17 -10.61 6.29
C PRO A 73 -3.02 -9.43 5.83
N ILE A 74 -3.48 -9.48 4.57
CA ILE A 74 -4.51 -8.60 4.05
C ILE A 74 -5.60 -8.60 5.11
N SER A 75 -5.71 -7.52 5.87
CA SER A 75 -6.81 -7.41 6.79
C SER A 75 -8.03 -7.31 5.89
N GLU A 76 -8.85 -8.35 5.85
CA GLU A 76 -10.13 -8.38 5.15
C GLU A 76 -11.11 -7.31 5.67
N SER A 77 -10.70 -6.41 6.57
CA SER A 77 -11.48 -5.24 6.88
C SER A 77 -11.34 -4.23 5.75
N SER A 78 -12.38 -4.13 4.92
CA SER A 78 -13.02 -2.91 4.43
C SER A 78 -12.45 -1.59 4.97
N ASP A 79 -11.20 -1.25 4.65
CA ASP A 79 -10.67 0.08 4.91
C ASP A 79 -11.31 0.99 3.88
N VAL A 80 -12.17 1.91 4.36
CA VAL A 80 -12.83 2.89 3.52
C VAL A 80 -11.82 3.64 2.66
N ASN A 81 -10.58 3.82 3.12
CA ASN A 81 -9.52 4.45 2.33
C ASN A 81 -9.10 3.62 1.11
N GLN A 82 -9.11 2.29 1.19
CA GLN A 82 -8.85 1.43 0.03
C GLN A 82 -9.98 1.53 -1.00
N ILE A 83 -11.24 1.53 -0.54
CA ILE A 83 -12.41 1.72 -1.41
C ILE A 83 -12.32 3.09 -2.10
N VAL A 84 -11.99 4.14 -1.35
CA VAL A 84 -11.79 5.50 -1.89
C VAL A 84 -10.64 5.53 -2.91
N LYS A 85 -9.53 4.82 -2.66
CA LYS A 85 -8.41 4.73 -3.59
C LYS A 85 -8.84 4.09 -4.91
N TYR A 86 -9.60 2.99 -4.87
CA TYR A 86 -10.11 2.35 -6.08
C TYR A 86 -11.08 3.25 -6.85
N ILE A 87 -12.00 3.95 -6.17
CA ILE A 87 -12.93 4.92 -6.78
C ILE A 87 -12.19 6.05 -7.51
N LYS A 88 -11.03 6.49 -7.01
CA LYS A 88 -10.23 7.54 -7.66
C LYS A 88 -9.55 7.10 -8.95
N SER A 89 -9.34 5.79 -9.15
CA SER A 89 -8.59 5.23 -10.29
C SER A 89 -9.44 4.58 -11.38
N MET A 90 -10.75 4.48 -11.18
CA MET A 90 -11.68 3.81 -12.12
C MET A 90 -12.24 4.78 -13.18
N PRO A 91 -12.71 4.26 -14.34
CA PRO A 91 -13.38 5.08 -15.34
C PRO A 91 -14.76 5.56 -14.86
N LEU A 92 -15.20 6.72 -15.36
CA LEU A 92 -16.36 7.44 -14.82
C LEU A 92 -17.68 6.64 -14.88
N ASN A 93 -17.82 5.76 -15.87
CA ASN A 93 -18.98 4.86 -15.98
C ASN A 93 -19.06 3.86 -14.81
N GLU A 94 -17.94 3.39 -14.28
CA GLU A 94 -17.90 2.52 -13.10
C GLU A 94 -18.17 3.31 -11.81
N VAL A 95 -17.66 4.54 -11.72
CA VAL A 95 -17.99 5.45 -10.60
C VAL A 95 -19.49 5.69 -10.51
N ALA A 96 -20.18 5.86 -11.64
CA ALA A 96 -21.62 6.09 -11.67
C ALA A 96 -22.43 4.90 -11.10
N ILE A 97 -21.95 3.67 -11.30
CA ILE A 97 -22.57 2.45 -10.74
C ILE A 97 -22.46 2.47 -9.21
N ILE A 98 -21.27 2.78 -8.69
CA ILE A 98 -21.03 2.88 -7.25
C ILE A 98 -21.85 4.02 -6.64
N GLY A 99 -21.88 5.17 -7.31
CA GLY A 99 -22.66 6.33 -6.86
C GLY A 99 -24.14 6.02 -6.71
N ARG A 100 -24.73 5.26 -7.64
CA ARG A 100 -26.12 4.79 -7.54
C ARG A 100 -26.33 3.90 -6.31
N ALA A 101 -25.48 2.90 -6.13
CA ALA A 101 -25.57 2.00 -4.98
C ALA A 101 -25.45 2.73 -3.63
N VAL A 102 -24.62 3.77 -3.56
CA VAL A 102 -24.50 4.62 -2.35
C VAL A 102 -25.79 5.39 -2.10
N MET A 103 -26.37 6.01 -3.14
CA MET A 103 -27.64 6.75 -3.01
C MET A 103 -28.79 5.84 -2.59
N ASP A 104 -28.91 4.65 -3.19
CA ASP A 104 -29.94 3.67 -2.85
C ASP A 104 -29.84 3.26 -1.37
N ARG A 105 -28.61 3.05 -0.88
CA ARG A 105 -28.36 2.71 0.53
C ARG A 105 -28.76 3.85 1.48
N LEU A 106 -28.47 5.10 1.12
CA LEU A 106 -28.83 6.27 1.92
C LEU A 106 -30.34 6.49 1.95
N ALA A 107 -31.02 6.29 0.82
CA ALA A 107 -32.47 6.38 0.72
C ALA A 107 -33.15 5.32 1.61
N ALA A 108 -32.71 4.06 1.52
CA ALA A 108 -33.24 2.98 2.37
C ALA A 108 -33.02 3.25 3.87
N ALA A 109 -31.87 3.82 4.26
CA ALA A 109 -31.60 4.19 5.64
C ALA A 109 -32.50 5.35 6.13
N ALA A 110 -32.76 6.33 5.26
CA ALA A 110 -33.64 7.45 5.59
C ALA A 110 -35.10 6.97 5.79
N GLU A 111 -35.60 6.11 4.92
CA GLU A 111 -36.96 5.54 5.04
C GLU A 111 -37.12 4.74 6.33
N ALA A 112 -36.14 3.89 6.68
CA ALA A 112 -36.16 3.11 7.92
C ALA A 112 -36.22 4.01 9.17
N SER A 113 -35.51 5.14 9.16
CA SER A 113 -35.52 6.09 10.29
C SER A 113 -36.84 6.85 10.46
N VAL A 114 -37.62 7.04 9.39
CA VAL A 114 -38.93 7.72 9.44
C VAL A 114 -40.02 6.77 9.97
N ASP A 115 -39.96 5.49 9.61
CA ASP A 115 -40.92 4.49 10.12
C ASP A 115 -40.71 4.19 11.61
N GLU A 116 -39.46 4.15 12.10
CA GLU A 116 -39.17 4.03 13.54
C GLU A 116 -39.72 5.22 14.35
N ALA A 117 -39.67 6.43 13.80
CA ALA A 117 -40.16 7.65 14.45
C ALA A 117 -41.70 7.77 14.48
N LYS A 118 -42.42 7.04 13.61
CA LYS A 118 -43.90 6.98 13.62
C LYS A 118 -44.46 5.85 14.48
N ALA A 119 -43.63 4.87 14.82
CA ALA A 119 -44.00 3.72 15.64
C ALA A 119 -43.74 3.92 17.14
N SER A 120 -43.10 5.03 17.54
CA SER A 120 -42.92 5.49 18.94
C SER A 120 -43.91 6.60 19.30
#